data_AF-F9F3N7-F1
#
_entry.id   AF-F9F3N7-F1
#
_cell.length_a   1.000
_cell.length_b   1.000
_cell.length_c   1.000
_cell.angle_alpha   90.00
_cell.angle_beta   90.00
_cell.angle_gamma   90.00
#
_symmetry.space_group_name_H-M   'P 1'
#
loop_
_entity.id
_entity.type
_entity.pdbx_description
1 polymer ?
#
loop_
_entity_poly.entity_id
_entity_poly.type
_entity_poly.pdbx_seq_one_letter_code
_entity_poly.pdbx_strand_id
1 'polypeptide(L)'
;MPLVPNPNSNYNHHNDNTEAGGGRVIQLCKELDVLICLLCPVAIKPGIDQVEHHYRNRHKTAGRQLREVIAFAASFSPSGSQPLALRDPTDKDIELPADGGPPIPGLETYAGFSCKSCRAPHVRYWIVETVRTRCGSRGSSRSSRSSSREGSGGVDAGLLKLIRSCEKELGKAAAERRRKVEAPGGVDQESRWVQFMKWATHLQGKDKLALHRAGMSPIPKTSELKLWKQEARDANARLRALVESFRRELARGLERLDRVPDETLKWLGSIDATKPVTKPFGNKQEAATMERYSADWERYLCYCARVWPLGRDKAREEHGIRFTDEQWGHLADVIRQLDIVADYNKRREEDQRQRRRQPQQQRNQKSSSDGEAEADSDTDFDSDIKNDVAALDQAVCRFCISSIKQKLGRKQYRNPLLHFTAVLGIKEDGNWVPAHSHTRFLAGFLWCGRVLMLEHFFEDDP
;
A
#
# COMPACT_ATOMS: atom_id res chain seq x y z
N MET A 1 -28.61 -15.65 43.60
CA MET A 1 -27.39 -15.19 42.89
C MET A 1 -27.69 -15.17 41.41
N PRO A 2 -27.67 -14.00 40.76
CA PRO A 2 -28.09 -13.86 39.37
C PRO A 2 -27.00 -14.33 38.40
N LEU A 3 -27.47 -15.03 37.36
CA LEU A 3 -26.73 -15.46 36.18
C LEU A 3 -26.51 -14.25 35.26
N VAL A 4 -25.28 -14.06 34.82
CA VAL A 4 -24.87 -13.02 33.86
C VAL A 4 -25.25 -13.47 32.45
N PRO A 5 -26.09 -12.72 31.70
CA PRO A 5 -26.36 -13.03 30.30
C PRO A 5 -25.34 -12.38 29.36
N ASN A 6 -24.98 -13.18 28.38
CA ASN A 6 -24.15 -12.97 27.21
C ASN A 6 -24.66 -11.82 26.28
N PRO A 7 -23.86 -10.81 25.91
CA PRO A 7 -24.27 -9.79 24.96
C PRO A 7 -23.81 -10.17 23.55
N ASN A 8 -24.54 -11.07 22.91
CA ASN A 8 -24.51 -11.23 21.45
C ASN A 8 -25.93 -11.52 20.98
N SER A 9 -26.72 -10.45 20.80
CA SER A 9 -27.94 -10.50 20.01
C SER A 9 -27.95 -9.32 19.05
N ASN A 10 -27.92 -9.65 17.77
CA ASN A 10 -28.23 -8.80 16.63
C ASN A 10 -29.48 -7.94 16.91
N TYR A 11 -29.41 -6.65 16.59
CA TYR A 11 -30.59 -5.88 16.23
C TYR A 11 -30.40 -5.24 14.88
N ASN A 12 -31.28 -5.68 13.97
CA ASN A 12 -31.49 -5.20 12.63
C ASN A 12 -31.76 -3.70 12.59
N HIS A 13 -31.35 -3.08 11.49
CA HIS A 13 -31.91 -1.84 10.99
C HIS A 13 -33.42 -1.94 10.86
N HIS A 14 -34.15 -1.28 11.75
CA HIS A 14 -35.48 -0.78 11.47
C HIS A 14 -35.48 0.73 11.68
N ASN A 15 -35.82 1.44 10.60
CA ASN A 15 -36.29 2.82 10.66
C ASN A 15 -37.54 2.82 11.53
N ASP A 16 -37.47 3.44 12.70
CA ASP A 16 -38.66 3.87 13.42
C ASP A 16 -38.57 5.38 13.66
N ASN A 17 -39.37 6.10 12.89
CA ASN A 17 -39.83 7.43 13.25
C ASN A 17 -40.77 7.24 14.45
N THR A 18 -40.32 7.59 15.65
CA THR A 18 -41.25 7.77 16.77
C THR A 18 -40.77 8.91 17.66
N GLU A 19 -41.53 10.00 17.59
CA GLU A 19 -41.49 11.10 18.54
C GLU A 19 -41.83 10.59 19.95
N ALA A 20 -40.86 10.60 20.86
CA ALA A 20 -41.11 10.70 22.30
C ALA A 20 -39.79 10.97 23.05
N GLY A 21 -39.69 12.16 23.66
CA GLY A 21 -38.55 12.57 24.48
C GLY A 21 -37.69 13.63 23.79
N GLY A 22 -38.10 14.90 23.87
CA GLY A 22 -37.29 16.05 23.46
C GLY A 22 -36.07 16.21 24.36
N GLY A 23 -35.11 15.31 24.26
CA GLY A 23 -33.81 15.43 24.90
C GLY A 23 -33.06 16.60 24.28
N ARG A 24 -32.56 17.53 25.10
CA ARG A 24 -31.62 18.54 24.62
C ARG A 24 -30.44 17.81 23.99
N VAL A 25 -30.18 18.08 22.71
CA VAL A 25 -29.05 17.51 21.98
C VAL A 25 -27.83 18.43 21.96
N ILE A 26 -27.96 19.65 22.48
CA ILE A 26 -26.89 20.64 22.64
C ILE A 26 -26.86 21.17 24.08
N GLN A 27 -25.67 21.44 24.61
CA GLN A 27 -25.46 21.96 25.97
C GLN A 27 -24.37 23.03 26.01
N LEU A 28 -24.52 24.04 26.88
CA LEU A 28 -23.46 24.98 27.23
C LEU A 28 -22.58 24.41 28.35
N CYS A 29 -21.28 24.33 28.13
CA CYS A 29 -20.30 24.17 29.20
C CYS A 29 -19.93 25.55 29.76
N LYS A 30 -20.46 25.88 30.93
CA LYS A 30 -20.24 27.17 31.61
C LYS A 30 -18.83 27.35 32.14
N GLU A 31 -18.07 26.26 32.28
CA GLU A 31 -16.69 26.30 32.79
C GLU A 31 -15.72 26.85 31.75
N LEU A 32 -16.04 26.65 30.46
CA LEU A 32 -15.18 27.03 29.33
C LEU A 32 -15.89 27.95 28.34
N ASP A 33 -17.16 28.29 28.60
CA ASP A 33 -18.03 29.07 27.74
C ASP A 33 -18.13 28.53 26.30
N VAL A 34 -18.28 27.21 26.15
CA VAL A 34 -18.32 26.53 24.85
C VAL A 34 -19.59 25.69 24.68
N LEU A 35 -20.05 25.54 23.43
CA LEU A 35 -21.18 24.66 23.09
C LEU A 35 -20.71 23.22 22.85
N ILE A 36 -21.45 22.26 23.40
CA ILE A 36 -21.19 20.83 23.29
C ILE A 36 -22.35 20.16 22.56
N CYS A 37 -22.02 19.39 21.52
CA CYS A 37 -22.96 18.45 20.90
C CYS A 37 -23.10 17.21 21.78
N LEU A 38 -24.31 16.86 22.22
CA LEU A 38 -24.56 15.67 23.03
C LEU A 38 -24.73 14.39 22.19
N LEU A 39 -24.74 14.50 20.84
CA LEU A 39 -24.83 13.35 19.93
C LEU A 39 -23.46 12.75 19.57
N CYS A 40 -22.41 13.58 19.44
CA CYS A 40 -21.01 13.12 19.27
C CYS A 40 -20.07 13.56 20.41
N PRO A 41 -20.61 14.03 21.54
CA PRO A 41 -19.87 14.68 22.62
C PRO A 41 -18.66 15.58 22.25
N VAL A 42 -18.78 16.43 21.22
CA VAL A 42 -17.70 17.33 20.76
C VAL A 42 -18.03 18.81 20.98
N ALA A 43 -16.97 19.63 21.17
CA ALA A 43 -17.03 21.10 21.11
C ALA A 43 -17.48 21.57 19.74
N ILE A 44 -18.39 22.51 19.71
CA ILE A 44 -18.74 23.20 18.49
C ILE A 44 -18.14 24.60 18.53
N LYS A 45 -17.50 24.99 17.43
CA LYS A 45 -17.05 26.36 17.20
C LYS A 45 -18.25 27.31 17.35
N PRO A 46 -18.09 28.44 18.06
CA PRO A 46 -19.17 29.40 18.24
C PRO A 46 -19.61 29.99 16.90
N GLY A 47 -20.93 30.19 16.76
CA GLY A 47 -21.56 30.73 15.55
C GLY A 47 -22.73 29.86 15.07
N ILE A 48 -23.86 30.51 14.77
CA ILE A 48 -25.08 29.82 14.31
C ILE A 48 -24.80 28.96 13.08
N ASP A 49 -24.08 29.49 12.10
CA ASP A 49 -23.73 28.77 10.87
C ASP A 49 -22.88 27.53 11.12
N GLN A 50 -21.99 27.58 12.13
CA GLN A 50 -21.09 26.47 12.46
C GLN A 50 -21.83 25.36 13.22
N VAL A 51 -22.72 25.75 14.12
CA VAL A 51 -23.62 24.82 14.80
C VAL A 51 -24.53 24.15 13.77
N GLU A 52 -25.15 24.92 12.88
CA GLU A 52 -26.00 24.38 11.82
C GLU A 52 -25.22 23.42 10.90
N HIS A 53 -24.03 23.81 10.45
CA HIS A 53 -23.18 22.98 9.61
C HIS A 53 -22.81 21.66 10.30
N HIS A 54 -22.46 21.70 11.59
CA HIS A 54 -22.14 20.51 12.37
C HIS A 54 -23.32 19.54 12.41
N TYR A 55 -24.51 19.99 12.83
CA TYR A 55 -25.67 19.10 12.97
C TYR A 55 -26.18 18.58 11.62
N ARG A 56 -26.19 19.41 10.57
CA ARG A 56 -26.58 18.98 9.22
C ARG A 56 -25.61 17.96 8.63
N ASN A 57 -24.30 18.13 8.81
CA ASN A 57 -23.33 17.28 8.14
C ASN A 57 -22.96 16.03 8.94
N ARG A 58 -22.79 16.16 10.26
CA ARG A 58 -22.37 15.06 11.15
C ARG A 58 -23.54 14.17 11.57
N HIS A 59 -24.68 14.78 11.86
CA HIS A 59 -25.83 14.05 12.43
C HIS A 59 -27.03 13.95 11.48
N LYS A 60 -26.95 14.58 10.29
CA LYS A 60 -28.06 14.67 9.32
C LYS A 60 -29.35 15.20 9.96
N THR A 61 -29.23 16.03 11.00
CA THR A 61 -30.36 16.58 11.76
C THR A 61 -31.13 17.59 10.90
N ALA A 62 -32.46 17.49 10.92
CA ALA A 62 -33.34 18.36 10.15
C ALA A 62 -34.62 18.71 10.96
N GLY A 63 -35.46 19.59 10.41
CA GLY A 63 -36.78 19.87 10.96
C GLY A 63 -36.76 20.58 12.31
N ARG A 64 -37.64 20.17 13.23
CA ARG A 64 -37.84 20.82 14.55
C ARG A 64 -36.56 20.79 15.41
N GLN A 65 -35.86 19.66 15.47
CA GLN A 65 -34.68 19.50 16.30
C GLN A 65 -33.52 20.42 15.88
N LEU A 66 -33.32 20.60 14.57
CA LEU A 66 -32.31 21.55 14.07
C LEU A 66 -32.67 23.00 14.41
N ARG A 67 -33.96 23.37 14.31
CA ARG A 67 -34.44 24.71 14.70
C ARG A 67 -34.23 24.98 16.19
N GLU A 68 -34.46 23.99 17.05
CA GLU A 68 -34.24 24.10 18.50
C GLU A 68 -32.75 24.26 18.84
N VAL A 69 -31.86 23.54 18.16
CA VAL A 69 -30.40 23.67 18.31
C VAL A 69 -29.91 25.05 17.88
N ILE A 70 -30.37 25.54 16.73
CA ILE A 70 -30.02 26.87 16.21
C ILE A 70 -30.54 27.97 17.15
N ALA A 71 -31.78 27.87 17.62
CA ALA A 71 -32.35 28.82 18.58
C ALA A 71 -31.58 28.83 19.91
N PHE A 72 -31.15 27.67 20.40
CA PHE A 72 -30.31 27.56 21.59
C PHE A 72 -28.96 28.26 21.38
N ALA A 73 -28.26 28.02 20.27
CA ALA A 73 -27.02 28.70 19.94
C ALA A 73 -27.21 30.22 19.78
N ALA A 74 -28.32 30.65 19.16
CA ALA A 74 -28.64 32.06 18.97
C ALA A 74 -28.90 32.81 20.29
N SER A 75 -29.35 32.13 21.35
CA SER A 75 -29.54 32.72 22.68
C SER A 75 -28.25 33.22 23.33
N PHE A 76 -27.08 32.85 22.77
CA PHE A 76 -25.75 33.30 23.20
C PHE A 76 -25.09 34.27 22.20
N SER A 77 -25.83 34.73 21.18
CA SER A 77 -25.35 35.77 20.27
C SER A 77 -25.40 37.15 20.93
N PRO A 78 -24.38 38.02 20.73
CA PRO A 78 -24.28 39.30 21.43
C PRO A 78 -25.39 40.26 21.00
N SER A 79 -26.49 40.27 21.76
CA SER A 79 -27.63 41.17 21.58
C SER A 79 -27.93 41.89 22.89
N GLY A 80 -27.30 43.06 23.07
CA GLY A 80 -27.84 44.21 23.79
C GLY A 80 -28.03 44.18 25.32
N SER A 81 -28.04 43.06 26.03
CA SER A 81 -28.31 43.06 27.49
C SER A 81 -27.68 41.88 28.24
N GLN A 82 -26.39 41.59 27.96
CA GLN A 82 -25.62 40.37 28.37
C GLN A 82 -26.25 39.05 27.84
N PRO A 83 -25.54 37.91 27.68
CA PRO A 83 -24.36 37.45 28.43
C PRO A 83 -23.31 36.61 27.64
N LEU A 84 -22.16 36.31 28.28
CA LEU A 84 -21.10 35.35 27.87
C LEU A 84 -20.74 35.27 26.37
N ALA A 85 -19.60 35.85 25.98
CA ALA A 85 -18.99 35.58 24.68
C ALA A 85 -18.54 34.12 24.65
N LEU A 86 -19.24 33.27 23.89
CA LEU A 86 -18.83 31.88 23.70
C LEU A 86 -17.39 31.84 23.17
N ARG A 87 -16.52 31.11 23.84
CA ARG A 87 -15.13 30.93 23.44
C ARG A 87 -15.03 29.95 22.29
N ASP A 88 -14.04 30.15 21.43
CA ASP A 88 -13.74 29.21 20.35
C ASP A 88 -12.95 28.04 20.91
N PRO A 89 -13.46 26.79 20.90
CA PRO A 89 -12.74 25.62 21.41
C PRO A 89 -11.37 25.35 20.76
N THR A 90 -11.08 26.03 19.65
CA THR A 90 -9.82 25.96 18.91
C THR A 90 -8.81 27.04 19.31
N ASP A 91 -9.23 27.99 20.16
CA ASP A 91 -8.41 29.07 20.66
C ASP A 91 -7.34 28.54 21.62
N LYS A 92 -6.11 29.00 21.41
CA LYS A 92 -4.93 28.56 22.17
C LYS A 92 -4.87 29.18 23.56
N ASP A 93 -5.62 30.25 23.78
CA ASP A 93 -5.66 31.01 25.03
C ASP A 93 -6.78 30.52 25.98
N ILE A 94 -7.46 29.41 25.65
CA ILE A 94 -8.36 28.73 26.58
C ILE A 94 -7.54 28.03 27.66
N GLU A 95 -7.68 28.50 28.90
CA GLU A 95 -7.17 27.83 30.08
C GLU A 95 -7.89 26.48 30.25
N LEU A 96 -7.17 25.40 29.98
CA LEU A 96 -7.67 24.04 30.18
C LEU A 96 -7.63 23.69 31.68
N PRO A 97 -8.52 22.79 32.15
CA PRO A 97 -8.41 22.25 33.49
C PRO A 97 -7.01 21.69 33.73
N ALA A 98 -6.44 21.99 34.90
CA ALA A 98 -5.13 21.47 35.28
C ALA A 98 -5.09 19.94 35.21
N ASP A 99 -3.92 19.39 34.88
CA ASP A 99 -3.71 17.94 34.82
C ASP A 99 -4.20 17.25 36.12
N GLY A 100 -5.21 16.39 36.00
CA GLY A 100 -5.85 15.70 37.13
C GLY A 100 -7.16 16.31 37.66
N GLY A 101 -7.68 17.37 37.03
CA GLY A 101 -9.00 17.92 37.31
C GLY A 101 -10.17 16.99 36.91
N PRO A 102 -11.38 17.20 37.46
CA PRO A 102 -12.56 16.41 37.11
C PRO A 102 -12.93 16.55 35.62
N PRO A 103 -13.53 15.52 34.99
CA PRO A 103 -13.92 15.58 33.59
C PRO A 103 -15.06 16.56 33.35
N ILE A 104 -14.95 17.30 32.25
CA ILE A 104 -15.96 18.28 31.81
C ILE A 104 -17.26 17.51 31.50
N PRO A 105 -18.36 17.79 32.21
CA PRO A 105 -19.63 17.11 32.00
C PRO A 105 -20.13 17.28 30.55
N GLY A 106 -20.39 16.17 29.86
CA GLY A 106 -20.98 16.16 28.50
C GLY A 106 -20.01 15.90 27.34
N LEU A 107 -18.69 15.73 27.59
CA LEU A 107 -17.71 15.34 26.58
C LEU A 107 -17.35 13.86 26.64
N GLU A 108 -17.11 13.26 25.46
CA GLU A 108 -16.72 11.86 25.36
C GLU A 108 -15.31 11.68 25.90
N THR A 109 -15.22 10.79 26.87
CA THR A 109 -14.00 10.50 27.59
C THR A 109 -13.24 9.41 26.83
N TYR A 110 -12.24 9.79 26.03
CA TYR A 110 -11.41 8.81 25.33
C TYR A 110 -10.41 8.17 26.30
N ALA A 111 -10.52 6.85 26.52
CA ALA A 111 -9.52 6.06 27.23
C ALA A 111 -8.30 5.87 26.32
N GLY A 112 -7.28 6.74 26.46
CA GLY A 112 -6.15 6.71 25.53
C GLY A 112 -4.78 7.12 26.06
N PHE A 113 -4.67 7.94 27.10
CA PHE A 113 -3.37 8.34 27.66
C PHE A 113 -3.46 8.61 29.17
N SER A 114 -2.53 8.04 29.94
CA SER A 114 -2.45 8.16 31.41
C SER A 114 -1.44 9.23 31.86
N CYS A 115 -1.75 9.98 32.92
CA CYS A 115 -0.80 10.85 33.61
C CYS A 115 0.36 10.04 34.22
N LYS A 116 1.61 10.47 33.99
CA LYS A 116 2.82 9.78 34.49
C LYS A 116 2.94 9.77 36.02
N SER A 117 2.29 10.70 36.72
CA SER A 117 2.38 10.81 38.18
C SER A 117 1.33 9.98 38.92
N CYS A 118 0.14 9.79 38.34
CA CYS A 118 -1.00 9.24 39.08
C CYS A 118 -1.47 7.84 38.61
N ARG A 119 -0.95 7.31 37.50
CA ARG A 119 -1.28 5.98 36.92
C ARG A 119 -2.76 5.61 36.74
N ALA A 120 -3.72 6.50 37.00
CA ALA A 120 -5.11 6.34 36.62
C ALA A 120 -5.36 6.84 35.18
N PRO A 121 -6.25 6.20 34.40
CA PRO A 121 -6.52 6.57 33.01
C PRO A 121 -7.51 7.75 32.94
N HIS A 122 -7.02 8.98 32.83
CA HIS A 122 -7.87 10.16 32.57
C HIS A 122 -7.16 11.13 31.61
N VAL A 123 -7.63 11.23 30.35
CA VAL A 123 -8.66 12.11 29.72
C VAL A 123 -8.00 13.33 29.06
N ARG A 124 -7.99 13.38 27.71
CA ARG A 124 -7.82 14.63 26.96
C ARG A 124 -9.18 15.05 26.42
N TYR A 125 -9.52 16.31 26.66
CA TYR A 125 -10.76 16.92 26.20
C TYR A 125 -10.53 17.51 24.80
N TRP A 126 -11.47 17.24 23.89
CA TRP A 126 -11.65 17.87 22.57
C TRP A 126 -10.89 17.28 21.36
N ILE A 127 -11.66 16.89 20.34
CA ILE A 127 -11.22 16.73 18.94
C ILE A 127 -11.75 17.96 18.18
N VAL A 128 -10.86 18.84 17.75
CA VAL A 128 -11.22 19.91 16.81
C VAL A 128 -11.08 19.37 15.39
N GLU A 129 -12.20 19.31 14.67
CA GLU A 129 -12.16 19.01 13.25
C GLU A 129 -11.74 20.26 12.46
N THR A 130 -10.47 20.34 12.07
CA THR A 130 -9.99 21.42 11.18
C THR A 130 -10.20 21.02 9.72
N VAL A 131 -11.01 21.80 9.02
CA VAL A 131 -11.19 21.72 7.56
C VAL A 131 -9.84 21.98 6.88
N ARG A 132 -9.44 21.05 6.01
CA ARG A 132 -8.19 21.07 5.24
C ARG A 132 -8.09 22.32 4.36
N THR A 133 -7.00 23.09 4.52
CA THR A 133 -6.56 24.05 3.48
C THR A 133 -5.05 24.03 3.24
N ARG A 134 -4.76 24.28 1.97
CA ARG A 134 -3.53 24.10 1.19
C ARG A 134 -2.31 24.89 1.72
N CYS A 135 -1.16 24.30 1.43
CA CYS A 135 0.19 24.89 1.50
C CYS A 135 0.31 26.20 0.69
N GLY A 136 1.07 27.16 1.23
CA GLY A 136 1.45 28.40 0.57
C GLY A 136 2.46 29.19 1.41
N SER A 137 3.74 28.86 1.27
CA SER A 137 4.87 29.62 1.81
C SER A 137 4.94 31.03 1.22
N ARG A 138 5.08 32.05 2.07
CA ARG A 138 5.92 33.25 1.82
C ARG A 138 6.03 34.07 3.11
N GLY A 139 7.27 34.32 3.52
CA GLY A 139 7.60 34.94 4.80
C GLY A 139 7.74 36.46 4.77
N SER A 140 7.89 36.99 5.99
CA SER A 140 8.55 38.22 6.45
C SER A 140 7.96 39.56 5.94
N SER A 141 7.70 40.59 6.75
CA SER A 141 8.34 41.04 8.00
C SER A 141 7.42 42.08 8.67
N ARG A 142 7.51 42.26 10.01
CA ARG A 142 7.91 43.54 10.64
C ARG A 142 7.75 43.51 12.16
N SER A 143 8.77 44.10 12.79
CA SER A 143 9.07 44.22 14.21
C SER A 143 8.00 44.92 15.05
N SER A 144 7.97 44.62 16.35
CA SER A 144 7.96 45.63 17.42
C SER A 144 8.39 45.04 18.77
N ARG A 145 9.20 45.84 19.48
CA ARG A 145 9.79 45.59 20.80
C ARG A 145 8.76 45.82 21.91
N SER A 146 8.86 45.10 23.02
CA SER A 146 9.01 45.70 24.35
C SER A 146 9.39 44.67 25.41
N SER A 147 10.20 45.16 26.35
CA SER A 147 10.84 44.53 27.49
C SER A 147 9.90 44.32 28.69
N SER A 148 10.17 43.31 29.53
CA SER A 148 10.51 43.49 30.97
C SER A 148 10.75 42.16 31.71
N ARG A 149 11.95 42.10 32.30
CA ARG A 149 12.42 41.50 33.57
C ARG A 149 11.75 40.28 34.24
N GLU A 150 12.65 39.32 34.49
CA GLU A 150 12.95 38.59 35.74
C GLU A 150 12.02 37.44 36.20
N GLY A 151 12.62 36.25 36.29
CA GLY A 151 12.07 35.07 36.93
C GLY A 151 13.04 33.90 36.87
N SER A 152 13.73 33.66 38.00
CA SER A 152 14.67 32.57 38.25
C SER A 152 14.09 31.18 37.97
N GLY A 153 14.93 30.27 37.51
CA GLY A 153 14.59 28.86 37.28
C GLY A 153 15.21 28.35 36.00
N GLY A 154 16.54 28.30 35.96
CA GLY A 154 17.24 27.60 34.88
C GLY A 154 16.80 26.14 34.88
N VAL A 155 15.78 25.83 34.08
CA VAL A 155 15.41 24.46 33.74
C VAL A 155 16.68 23.87 33.16
N ASP A 156 17.32 23.02 33.96
CA ASP A 156 18.65 22.48 33.71
C ASP A 156 18.80 22.16 32.23
N ALA A 157 19.70 22.88 31.55
CA ALA A 157 19.91 22.71 30.12
C ALA A 157 20.24 21.25 29.77
N GLY A 158 20.77 20.49 30.74
CA GLY A 158 20.93 19.04 30.69
C GLY A 158 19.60 18.27 30.57
N LEU A 159 18.59 18.61 31.36
CA LEU A 159 17.25 18.00 31.32
C LEU A 159 16.53 18.25 29.99
N LEU A 160 16.57 19.48 29.47
CA LEU A 160 15.98 19.81 28.15
C LEU A 160 16.69 19.10 26.99
N LYS A 161 17.99 18.80 27.12
CA LYS A 161 18.74 18.01 26.14
C LYS A 161 18.35 16.53 26.21
N LEU A 162 18.16 15.99 27.42
CA LEU A 162 17.64 14.64 27.65
C LEU A 162 16.22 14.45 27.10
N ILE A 163 15.31 15.41 27.34
CA ILE A 163 13.94 15.37 26.81
C ILE A 163 13.96 15.33 25.29
N ARG A 164 14.68 16.25 24.62
CA ARG A 164 14.81 16.25 23.15
C ARG A 164 15.42 14.97 22.60
N SER A 165 16.40 14.39 23.30
CA SER A 165 16.97 13.09 22.93
C SER A 165 15.95 11.97 23.07
N CYS A 166 15.17 11.97 24.15
CA CYS A 166 14.12 10.98 24.40
C CYS A 166 12.96 11.11 23.40
N GLU A 167 12.53 12.34 23.08
CA GLU A 167 11.54 12.61 22.02
C GLU A 167 12.04 12.16 20.65
N LYS A 168 13.34 12.38 20.35
CA LYS A 168 13.96 11.90 19.11
C LYS A 168 13.98 10.37 19.06
N GLU A 169 14.33 9.70 20.15
CA GLU A 169 14.32 8.23 20.23
C GLU A 169 12.89 7.66 20.20
N LEU A 170 11.93 8.29 20.87
CA LEU A 170 10.51 7.94 20.78
C LEU A 170 9.96 8.16 19.38
N GLY A 171 10.36 9.24 18.72
CA GLY A 171 10.02 9.54 17.33
C GLY A 171 10.60 8.53 16.35
N LYS A 172 11.88 8.15 16.52
CA LYS A 172 12.53 7.07 15.77
C LYS A 172 11.84 5.73 16.02
N ALA A 173 11.55 5.39 17.27
CA ALA A 173 10.85 4.15 17.63
C ALA A 173 9.41 4.13 17.09
N ALA A 174 8.70 5.26 17.07
CA ALA A 174 7.38 5.37 16.46
C ALA A 174 7.43 5.27 14.93
N ALA A 175 8.46 5.82 14.30
CA ALA A 175 8.70 5.68 12.86
C ALA A 175 9.08 4.23 12.50
N GLU A 176 9.94 3.58 13.29
CA GLU A 176 10.30 2.16 13.21
C GLU A 176 9.06 1.27 13.36
N ARG A 177 8.17 1.58 14.32
CA ARG A 177 6.89 0.87 14.50
C ARG A 177 5.99 1.02 13.27
N ARG A 178 5.78 2.25 12.76
CA ARG A 178 4.98 2.50 11.55
C ARG A 178 5.54 1.84 10.29
N ARG A 179 6.86 1.69 10.22
CA ARG A 179 7.55 1.04 9.09
C ARG A 179 7.32 -0.48 9.08
N LYS A 180 7.08 -1.09 10.23
CA LYS A 180 6.80 -2.53 10.34
C LYS A 180 5.30 -2.79 10.27
N VAL A 181 4.91 -3.97 9.78
CA VAL A 181 3.52 -4.41 9.87
C VAL A 181 3.17 -4.68 11.33
N GLU A 182 2.17 -3.97 11.85
CA GLU A 182 1.69 -4.12 13.21
C GLU A 182 0.94 -5.46 13.41
N ALA A 183 0.86 -5.92 14.66
CA ALA A 183 0.04 -7.08 15.01
C ALA A 183 -1.46 -6.74 14.84
N PRO A 184 -2.32 -7.74 14.62
CA PRO A 184 -3.77 -7.53 14.54
C PRO A 184 -4.28 -6.76 15.77
N GLY A 185 -4.97 -5.63 15.54
CA GLY A 185 -5.44 -4.73 16.60
C GLY A 185 -4.56 -3.50 16.85
N GLY A 186 -3.55 -3.25 16.02
CA GLY A 186 -2.78 -1.99 15.97
C GLY A 186 -3.60 -0.78 15.52
N VAL A 187 -2.98 0.40 15.50
CA VAL A 187 -3.63 1.70 15.18
C VAL A 187 -3.98 1.80 13.69
N ASP A 188 -3.47 0.90 12.87
CA ASP A 188 -3.87 0.74 11.48
C ASP A 188 -5.36 0.32 11.43
N GLN A 189 -6.21 1.19 10.86
CA GLN A 189 -7.57 0.83 10.45
C GLN A 189 -7.50 -0.22 9.34
N GLU A 190 -7.21 -1.46 9.70
CA GLU A 190 -7.11 -2.56 8.75
C GLU A 190 -8.45 -2.71 8.03
N SER A 191 -8.43 -2.68 6.69
CA SER A 191 -9.64 -2.97 5.93
C SER A 191 -10.17 -4.36 6.31
N ARG A 192 -11.49 -4.56 6.31
CA ARG A 192 -12.09 -5.88 6.55
C ARG A 192 -11.48 -6.99 5.68
N TRP A 193 -11.02 -6.63 4.48
CA TRP A 193 -10.32 -7.54 3.58
C TRP A 193 -8.95 -7.99 4.13
N VAL A 194 -8.14 -7.06 4.63
CA VAL A 194 -6.82 -7.35 5.23
C VAL A 194 -6.98 -8.26 6.45
N GLN A 195 -8.01 -8.01 7.27
CA GLN A 195 -8.36 -8.85 8.42
C GLN A 195 -8.81 -10.25 7.98
N PHE A 196 -9.72 -10.33 7.00
CA PHE A 196 -10.22 -11.60 6.46
C PHE A 196 -9.08 -12.45 5.89
N MET A 197 -8.18 -11.83 5.13
CA MET A 197 -7.01 -12.50 4.57
C MET A 197 -5.90 -12.77 5.60
N LYS A 198 -5.93 -12.12 6.77
CA LYS A 198 -4.90 -12.21 7.81
C LYS A 198 -3.51 -11.77 7.33
N TRP A 199 -3.45 -10.78 6.44
CA TRP A 199 -2.18 -10.30 5.90
C TRP A 199 -1.33 -9.59 6.95
N ALA A 200 -1.94 -8.82 7.85
CA ALA A 200 -1.23 -8.16 8.94
C ALA A 200 -0.55 -9.19 9.85
N THR A 201 -1.25 -10.27 10.21
CA THR A 201 -0.68 -11.40 10.96
C THR A 201 0.45 -12.09 10.20
N HIS A 202 0.26 -12.35 8.90
CA HIS A 202 1.23 -13.06 8.09
C HIS A 202 2.54 -12.27 7.88
N LEU A 203 2.44 -10.96 7.65
CA LEU A 203 3.58 -10.06 7.42
C LEU A 203 4.05 -9.35 8.70
N GLN A 204 3.57 -9.77 9.87
CA GLN A 204 3.86 -9.12 11.14
C GLN A 204 5.37 -8.91 11.35
N GLY A 205 5.75 -7.69 11.74
CA GLY A 205 7.13 -7.31 12.02
C GLY A 205 8.02 -7.09 10.78
N LYS A 206 7.52 -7.37 9.57
CA LYS A 206 8.24 -7.12 8.31
C LYS A 206 8.17 -5.65 7.92
N ASP A 207 9.20 -5.16 7.25
CA ASP A 207 9.29 -3.78 6.76
C ASP A 207 8.38 -3.57 5.54
N LYS A 208 7.33 -2.77 5.70
CA LYS A 208 6.34 -2.47 4.66
C LYS A 208 6.99 -1.85 3.42
N LEU A 209 7.92 -0.93 3.60
CA LEU A 209 8.58 -0.23 2.50
C LEU A 209 9.59 -1.12 1.78
N ALA A 210 10.26 -2.03 2.50
CA ALA A 210 11.12 -3.02 1.87
C ALA A 210 10.31 -4.00 1.00
N LEU A 211 9.19 -4.51 1.54
CA LEU A 211 8.27 -5.38 0.81
C LEU A 211 7.71 -4.70 -0.44
N HIS A 212 7.20 -3.46 -0.30
CA HIS A 212 6.67 -2.70 -1.42
C HIS A 212 7.72 -2.47 -2.51
N ARG A 213 8.91 -1.98 -2.14
CA ARG A 213 10.01 -1.73 -3.11
C ARG A 213 10.45 -3.00 -3.83
N ALA A 214 10.53 -4.13 -3.12
CA ALA A 214 10.87 -5.40 -3.74
C ALA A 214 9.80 -5.88 -4.73
N GLY A 215 8.53 -5.49 -4.53
CA GLY A 215 7.41 -5.84 -5.40
C GLY A 215 7.16 -4.89 -6.58
N MET A 216 8.06 -3.94 -6.86
CA MET A 216 7.89 -2.98 -7.95
C MET A 216 8.23 -3.58 -9.33
N SER A 217 7.58 -3.10 -10.39
CA SER A 217 7.96 -3.43 -11.77
C SER A 217 9.38 -2.92 -12.08
N PRO A 218 10.07 -3.50 -13.08
CA PRO A 218 11.32 -2.92 -13.57
C PRO A 218 11.09 -1.51 -14.10
N ILE A 219 12.10 -0.65 -13.94
CA ILE A 219 12.06 0.71 -14.48
C ILE A 219 12.18 0.62 -16.01
N PRO A 220 11.29 1.28 -16.77
CA PRO A 220 11.38 1.31 -18.23
C PRO A 220 12.69 1.93 -18.71
N LYS A 221 13.18 1.49 -19.89
CA LYS A 221 14.44 1.99 -20.48
C LYS A 221 14.46 3.52 -20.64
N THR A 222 13.30 4.13 -20.94
CA THR A 222 13.14 5.59 -21.04
C THR A 222 13.40 6.35 -19.73
N SER A 223 13.18 5.69 -18.59
CA SER A 223 13.37 6.24 -17.25
C SER A 223 14.68 5.79 -16.59
N GLU A 224 15.52 5.05 -17.30
CA GLU A 224 16.76 4.45 -16.78
C GLU A 224 17.82 5.50 -16.40
N LEU A 225 17.73 6.72 -16.94
CA LEU A 225 18.54 7.87 -16.54
C LEU A 225 18.38 8.23 -15.05
N LYS A 226 17.26 7.85 -14.42
CA LYS A 226 17.05 8.01 -12.97
C LYS A 226 17.98 7.11 -12.14
N LEU A 227 18.58 6.08 -12.75
CA LEU A 227 19.58 5.23 -12.14
C LEU A 227 20.97 5.79 -12.43
N TRP A 228 21.62 6.29 -11.37
CA TRP A 228 22.93 6.93 -11.44
C TRP A 228 24.08 5.93 -11.41
N LYS A 229 23.90 4.76 -10.78
CA LYS A 229 24.90 3.69 -10.67
C LYS A 229 24.75 2.67 -11.79
N GLN A 230 25.88 2.20 -12.33
CA GLN A 230 25.88 1.19 -13.39
C GLN A 230 25.33 -0.15 -12.90
N GLU A 231 25.65 -0.56 -11.66
CA GLU A 231 25.14 -1.81 -11.08
C GLU A 231 23.61 -1.79 -10.96
N ALA A 232 23.03 -0.63 -10.66
CA ALA A 232 21.58 -0.47 -10.58
C ALA A 232 20.93 -0.55 -11.97
N ARG A 233 21.60 -0.04 -13.02
CA ARG A 233 21.15 -0.17 -14.40
C ARG A 233 21.22 -1.62 -14.86
N ASP A 234 22.33 -2.31 -14.60
CA ASP A 234 22.54 -3.72 -14.96
C ASP A 234 21.50 -4.60 -14.23
N ALA A 235 21.26 -4.37 -12.94
CA ALA A 235 20.21 -5.07 -12.18
C ALA A 235 18.81 -4.79 -12.74
N ASN A 236 18.51 -3.54 -13.14
CA ASN A 236 17.23 -3.20 -13.75
C ASN A 236 17.06 -3.82 -15.15
N ALA A 237 18.14 -3.89 -15.95
CA ALA A 237 18.16 -4.53 -17.24
C ALA A 237 17.89 -6.05 -17.13
N ARG A 238 18.47 -6.72 -16.14
CA ARG A 238 18.14 -8.12 -15.79
C ARG A 238 16.64 -8.28 -15.51
N LEU A 239 16.06 -7.42 -14.67
CA LEU A 239 14.61 -7.49 -14.39
C LEU A 239 13.75 -7.25 -15.64
N ARG A 240 14.16 -6.36 -16.55
CA ARG A 240 13.48 -6.18 -17.85
C ARG A 240 13.53 -7.46 -18.68
N ALA A 241 14.70 -8.08 -18.82
CA ALA A 241 14.84 -9.33 -19.58
C ALA A 241 13.98 -10.48 -19.00
N LEU A 242 13.90 -10.58 -17.67
CA LEU A 242 13.03 -11.53 -16.98
C LEU A 242 11.55 -11.30 -17.30
N VAL A 243 11.10 -10.04 -17.30
CA VAL A 243 9.72 -9.68 -17.64
C VAL A 243 9.40 -9.96 -19.10
N GLU A 244 10.32 -9.68 -20.03
CA GLU A 244 10.11 -10.03 -21.44
C GLU A 244 10.05 -11.55 -21.66
N SER A 245 10.82 -12.33 -20.89
CA SER A 245 10.74 -13.79 -20.90
C SER A 245 9.35 -14.28 -20.49
N PHE A 246 8.81 -13.76 -19.39
CA PHE A 246 7.45 -14.08 -18.98
C PHE A 246 6.40 -13.72 -20.04
N ARG A 247 6.55 -12.57 -20.70
CA ARG A 247 5.62 -12.15 -21.77
C ARG A 247 5.66 -13.07 -22.99
N ARG A 248 6.83 -13.57 -23.37
CA ARG A 248 6.94 -14.57 -24.46
C ARG A 248 6.25 -15.88 -24.10
N GLU A 249 6.43 -16.36 -22.87
CA GLU A 249 5.72 -17.56 -22.40
C GLU A 249 4.21 -17.36 -22.33
N LEU A 250 3.77 -16.18 -21.88
CA LEU A 250 2.35 -15.85 -21.89
C LEU A 250 1.81 -15.79 -23.33
N ALA A 251 2.54 -15.16 -24.26
CA ALA A 251 2.15 -15.09 -25.67
C ALA A 251 2.04 -16.48 -26.30
N ARG A 252 2.99 -17.37 -26.04
CA ARG A 252 2.94 -18.78 -26.48
C ARG A 252 1.67 -19.48 -26.00
N GLY A 253 1.35 -19.36 -24.72
CA GLY A 253 0.12 -19.93 -24.17
C GLY A 253 -1.16 -19.30 -24.73
N LEU A 254 -1.12 -18.04 -25.17
CA LEU A 254 -2.24 -17.41 -25.87
C LEU A 254 -2.41 -17.92 -27.29
N GLU A 255 -1.32 -18.12 -28.04
CA GLU A 255 -1.35 -18.74 -29.37
C GLU A 255 -1.93 -20.16 -29.30
N ARG A 256 -1.69 -20.87 -28.20
CA ARG A 256 -2.26 -22.20 -27.96
C ARG A 256 -3.77 -22.21 -27.77
N LEU A 257 -4.39 -21.11 -27.34
CA LEU A 257 -5.84 -21.04 -27.19
C LEU A 257 -6.57 -21.34 -28.50
N ASP A 258 -5.99 -20.95 -29.64
CA ASP A 258 -6.58 -21.18 -30.97
C ASP A 258 -6.44 -22.64 -31.45
N ARG A 259 -5.61 -23.45 -30.77
CA ARG A 259 -5.33 -24.86 -31.12
C ARG A 259 -6.04 -25.87 -30.21
N VAL A 260 -6.71 -25.40 -29.16
CA VAL A 260 -7.31 -26.25 -28.13
C VAL A 260 -8.84 -26.25 -28.28
N PRO A 261 -9.51 -27.42 -28.20
CA PRO A 261 -10.96 -27.50 -28.30
C PRO A 261 -11.71 -26.67 -27.25
N ASP A 262 -12.85 -26.11 -27.65
CA ASP A 262 -13.74 -25.30 -26.82
C ASP A 262 -14.12 -25.99 -25.50
N GLU A 263 -14.32 -27.31 -25.52
CA GLU A 263 -14.64 -28.12 -24.34
C GLU A 263 -13.55 -27.99 -23.28
N THR A 264 -12.28 -28.13 -23.66
CA THR A 264 -11.13 -27.99 -22.76
C THR A 264 -11.05 -26.56 -22.22
N LEU A 265 -11.28 -25.56 -23.08
CA LEU A 265 -11.27 -24.15 -22.67
C LEU A 265 -12.42 -23.80 -21.71
N LYS A 266 -13.58 -24.43 -21.85
CA LYS A 266 -14.71 -24.30 -20.91
C LYS A 266 -14.39 -24.92 -19.54
N TRP A 267 -13.62 -26.00 -19.50
CA TRP A 267 -13.12 -26.57 -18.24
C TRP A 267 -12.05 -25.69 -17.60
N LEU A 268 -11.09 -25.22 -18.39
CA LEU A 268 -10.02 -24.32 -17.94
C LEU A 268 -10.57 -23.05 -17.28
N GLY A 269 -11.64 -22.48 -17.85
CA GLY A 269 -12.30 -21.29 -17.33
C GLY A 269 -13.08 -21.51 -16.04
N SER A 270 -13.36 -22.76 -15.66
CA SER A 270 -14.12 -23.06 -14.46
C SER A 270 -13.30 -22.88 -13.18
N ILE A 271 -14.01 -22.60 -12.09
CA ILE A 271 -13.48 -22.67 -10.72
C ILE A 271 -13.94 -23.95 -10.02
N ASP A 272 -14.93 -24.63 -10.60
CA ASP A 272 -15.52 -25.86 -10.11
C ASP A 272 -15.00 -27.03 -10.95
N ALA A 273 -14.33 -27.97 -10.29
CA ALA A 273 -13.75 -29.15 -10.95
C ALA A 273 -14.82 -30.12 -11.49
N THR A 274 -16.09 -29.93 -11.16
CA THR A 274 -17.19 -30.82 -11.57
C THR A 274 -18.05 -30.24 -12.68
N LYS A 275 -17.89 -28.94 -13.01
CA LYS A 275 -18.77 -28.26 -13.96
C LYS A 275 -18.01 -27.29 -14.86
N PRO A 276 -18.14 -27.39 -16.20
CA PRO A 276 -17.55 -26.42 -17.11
C PRO A 276 -18.35 -25.11 -17.13
N VAL A 277 -17.68 -24.01 -17.49
CA VAL A 277 -18.38 -22.74 -17.78
C VAL A 277 -19.02 -22.77 -19.16
N THR A 278 -20.00 -21.90 -19.40
CA THR A 278 -20.71 -21.87 -20.70
C THR A 278 -19.89 -21.28 -21.83
N LYS A 279 -19.07 -20.27 -21.53
CA LYS A 279 -18.19 -19.61 -22.51
C LYS A 279 -16.77 -20.16 -22.39
N PRO A 280 -16.13 -20.57 -23.51
CA PRO A 280 -14.72 -20.95 -23.52
C PRO A 280 -13.84 -19.88 -22.88
N PHE A 281 -12.82 -20.32 -22.13
CA PHE A 281 -11.74 -19.44 -21.72
C PHE A 281 -11.01 -18.92 -22.97
N GLY A 282 -10.70 -17.63 -23.00
CA GLY A 282 -10.04 -17.04 -24.16
C GLY A 282 -9.49 -15.65 -23.89
N ASN A 283 -9.04 -15.02 -24.98
CA ASN A 283 -8.51 -13.67 -24.95
C ASN A 283 -9.49 -12.67 -24.33
N LYS A 284 -8.95 -11.72 -23.57
CA LYS A 284 -9.73 -10.58 -23.11
C LYS A 284 -9.83 -9.58 -24.26
N GLN A 285 -11.03 -9.08 -24.54
CA GLN A 285 -11.30 -8.18 -25.66
C GLN A 285 -10.46 -6.89 -25.64
N GLU A 286 -9.94 -6.48 -24.48
CA GLU A 286 -9.10 -5.30 -24.33
C GLU A 286 -7.64 -5.68 -24.09
N ALA A 287 -6.74 -5.32 -25.01
CA ALA A 287 -5.29 -5.48 -24.86
C ALA A 287 -4.76 -4.83 -23.58
N ALA A 288 -5.29 -3.66 -23.21
CA ALA A 288 -4.97 -2.98 -21.96
C ALA A 288 -5.33 -3.81 -20.71
N THR A 289 -6.33 -4.70 -20.79
CA THR A 289 -6.65 -5.62 -19.69
C THR A 289 -5.63 -6.74 -19.58
N MET A 290 -5.14 -7.27 -20.71
CA MET A 290 -4.12 -8.31 -20.73
C MET A 290 -2.77 -7.80 -20.20
N GLU A 291 -2.33 -6.62 -20.64
CA GLU A 291 -1.10 -5.97 -20.13
C GLU A 291 -1.18 -5.70 -18.63
N ARG A 292 -2.37 -5.28 -18.15
CA ARG A 292 -2.61 -5.07 -16.72
C ARG A 292 -2.57 -6.36 -15.92
N TYR A 293 -2.97 -7.49 -16.50
CA TYR A 293 -2.96 -8.80 -15.85
C TYR A 293 -1.56 -9.40 -15.82
N SER A 294 -0.78 -9.25 -16.89
CA SER A 294 0.62 -9.69 -16.92
C SER A 294 1.47 -8.91 -15.92
N ALA A 295 1.22 -7.61 -15.75
CA ALA A 295 1.98 -6.74 -14.85
C ALA A 295 2.08 -7.26 -13.40
N ASP A 296 1.03 -7.89 -12.86
CA ASP A 296 1.09 -8.42 -11.48
C ASP A 296 1.98 -9.66 -11.37
N TRP A 297 2.01 -10.53 -12.39
CA TRP A 297 2.94 -11.66 -12.49
C TRP A 297 4.38 -11.20 -12.74
N GLU A 298 4.57 -10.21 -13.59
CA GLU A 298 5.87 -9.59 -13.84
C GLU A 298 6.48 -9.07 -12.54
N ARG A 299 5.66 -8.42 -11.70
CA ARG A 299 6.06 -7.94 -10.37
C ARG A 299 6.37 -9.09 -9.41
N TYR A 300 5.62 -10.19 -9.46
CA TYR A 300 5.91 -11.40 -8.67
C TYR A 300 7.28 -11.99 -9.00
N LEU A 301 7.58 -12.15 -10.29
CA LEU A 301 8.87 -12.66 -10.75
C LEU A 301 10.01 -11.72 -10.35
N CYS A 302 9.82 -10.41 -10.54
CA CYS A 302 10.80 -9.41 -10.11
C CYS A 302 11.02 -9.44 -8.59
N TYR A 303 9.96 -9.65 -7.80
CA TYR A 303 10.07 -9.82 -6.35
C TYR A 303 10.93 -11.04 -6.00
N CYS A 304 10.66 -12.19 -6.61
CA CYS A 304 11.44 -13.42 -6.40
C CYS A 304 12.91 -13.23 -6.77
N ALA A 305 13.19 -12.60 -7.91
CA ALA A 305 14.56 -12.30 -8.33
C ALA A 305 15.29 -11.33 -7.40
N ARG A 306 14.58 -10.36 -6.81
CA ARG A 306 15.18 -9.42 -5.84
C ARG A 306 15.47 -10.03 -4.48
N VAL A 307 14.68 -11.01 -4.04
CA VAL A 307 14.92 -11.69 -2.75
C VAL A 307 15.94 -12.82 -2.87
N TRP A 308 16.21 -13.32 -4.08
CA TRP A 308 17.17 -14.40 -4.34
C TRP A 308 18.56 -14.16 -3.68
N PRO A 309 19.22 -12.99 -3.82
CA PRO A 309 20.55 -12.76 -3.25
C PRO A 309 20.61 -12.82 -1.72
N LEU A 310 19.46 -12.70 -1.04
CA LEU A 310 19.38 -12.81 0.42
C LEU A 310 19.60 -14.27 0.88
N GLY A 311 19.33 -15.25 0.01
CA GLY A 311 19.24 -16.66 0.37
C GLY A 311 17.94 -16.99 1.10
N ARG A 312 17.67 -18.28 1.30
CA ARG A 312 16.38 -18.76 1.81
C ARG A 312 16.04 -18.27 3.22
N ASP A 313 17.02 -18.31 4.13
CA ASP A 313 16.77 -17.98 5.53
C ASP A 313 16.52 -16.50 5.74
N LYS A 314 17.34 -15.63 5.14
CA LYS A 314 17.13 -14.17 5.20
C LYS A 314 15.89 -13.75 4.42
N ALA A 315 15.58 -14.34 3.27
CA ALA A 315 14.32 -14.07 2.58
C ALA A 315 13.11 -14.41 3.48
N ARG A 316 13.17 -15.51 4.24
CA ARG A 316 12.12 -15.84 5.22
C ARG A 316 12.10 -14.85 6.40
N GLU A 317 13.25 -14.42 6.88
CA GLU A 317 13.38 -13.51 8.02
C GLU A 317 12.99 -12.06 7.70
N GLU A 318 13.44 -11.51 6.59
CA GLU A 318 13.24 -10.11 6.22
C GLU A 318 11.93 -9.90 5.46
N HIS A 319 11.58 -10.85 4.58
CA HIS A 319 10.42 -10.75 3.69
C HIS A 319 9.25 -11.65 4.11
N GLY A 320 9.52 -12.79 4.76
CA GLY A 320 8.48 -13.76 5.12
C GLY A 320 8.09 -14.72 3.98
N ILE A 321 8.71 -14.57 2.81
CA ILE A 321 8.53 -15.48 1.68
C ILE A 321 9.20 -16.83 1.98
N ARG A 322 8.61 -17.90 1.43
CA ARG A 322 9.13 -19.26 1.55
C ARG A 322 9.03 -19.94 0.19
N PHE A 323 10.01 -20.78 -0.09
CA PHE A 323 10.08 -21.63 -1.27
C PHE A 323 10.24 -23.08 -0.83
N THR A 324 9.68 -24.00 -1.60
CA THR A 324 10.05 -25.42 -1.51
C THR A 324 11.45 -25.63 -2.11
N ASP A 325 12.04 -26.81 -1.89
CA ASP A 325 13.33 -27.15 -2.51
C ASP A 325 13.27 -27.08 -4.04
N GLU A 326 12.20 -27.63 -4.60
CA GLU A 326 11.88 -27.58 -6.03
C GLU A 326 11.75 -26.14 -6.56
N GLN A 327 10.93 -25.31 -5.92
CA GLN A 327 10.73 -23.91 -6.32
C GLN A 327 12.03 -23.11 -6.27
N TRP A 328 12.86 -23.36 -5.26
CA TRP A 328 14.16 -22.69 -5.16
C TRP A 328 15.14 -23.17 -6.22
N GLY A 329 15.12 -24.46 -6.57
CA GLY A 329 15.89 -25.01 -7.70
C GLY A 329 15.50 -24.34 -9.01
N HIS A 330 14.20 -24.26 -9.31
CA HIS A 330 13.71 -23.57 -10.50
C HIS A 330 14.04 -22.07 -10.49
N LEU A 331 13.97 -21.40 -9.34
CA LEU A 331 14.41 -20.01 -9.24
C LEU A 331 15.92 -19.87 -9.52
N ALA A 332 16.73 -20.82 -9.06
CA ALA A 332 18.16 -20.85 -9.37
C ALA A 332 18.41 -20.96 -10.89
N ASP A 333 17.66 -21.83 -11.57
CA ASP A 333 17.73 -21.99 -13.03
C ASP A 333 17.33 -20.70 -13.75
N VAL A 334 16.25 -20.04 -13.31
CA VAL A 334 15.83 -18.74 -13.84
C VAL A 334 16.95 -17.72 -13.70
N ILE A 335 17.56 -17.60 -12.52
CA ILE A 335 18.63 -16.62 -12.29
C ILE A 335 19.86 -16.94 -13.14
N ARG A 336 20.25 -18.22 -13.25
CA ARG A 336 21.39 -18.64 -14.08
C ARG A 336 21.17 -18.28 -15.56
N GLN A 337 20.02 -18.63 -16.13
CA GLN A 337 19.72 -18.31 -17.52
C GLN A 337 19.57 -16.80 -17.74
N LEU A 338 19.03 -16.10 -16.74
CA LEU A 338 18.89 -14.64 -16.80
C LEU A 338 20.26 -13.95 -16.87
N ASP A 339 21.25 -14.46 -16.15
CA ASP A 339 22.61 -13.91 -16.16
C ASP A 339 23.27 -14.09 -17.53
N ILE A 340 23.10 -15.25 -18.17
CA ILE A 340 23.59 -15.51 -19.53
C ILE A 340 22.98 -14.52 -20.53
N VAL A 341 21.65 -14.40 -20.55
CA VAL A 341 20.94 -13.51 -21.47
C VAL A 341 21.27 -12.03 -21.19
N ALA A 342 21.42 -11.64 -19.92
CA ALA A 342 21.77 -10.28 -19.55
C ALA A 342 23.20 -9.91 -19.97
N ASP A 343 24.17 -10.81 -19.78
CA ASP A 343 25.55 -10.61 -20.18
C ASP A 343 25.68 -10.48 -21.70
N TYR A 344 24.95 -11.29 -22.47
CA TYR A 344 24.86 -11.14 -23.92
C TYR A 344 24.31 -9.76 -24.31
N ASN A 345 23.16 -9.36 -23.73
CA ASN A 345 22.54 -8.07 -24.03
C ASN A 345 23.48 -6.90 -23.71
N LYS A 346 24.24 -7.00 -22.61
CA LYS A 346 25.24 -6.01 -22.22
C LYS A 346 26.36 -5.89 -23.26
N ARG A 347 26.98 -7.01 -23.64
CA ARG A 347 28.02 -7.04 -24.69
C ARG A 347 27.52 -6.43 -25.99
N ARG A 348 26.33 -6.84 -26.44
CA ARG A 348 25.70 -6.31 -27.65
C ARG A 348 25.45 -4.80 -27.59
N GLU A 349 25.00 -4.27 -26.45
CA GLU A 349 24.83 -2.82 -26.28
C GLU A 349 26.17 -2.07 -26.30
N GLU A 350 27.22 -2.65 -25.73
CA GLU A 350 28.58 -2.09 -25.75
C GLU A 350 29.15 -2.05 -27.17
N ASP A 351 29.02 -3.13 -27.94
CA ASP A 351 29.44 -3.20 -29.33
C ASP A 351 28.71 -2.19 -30.21
N GLN A 352 27.39 -2.05 -30.03
CA GLN A 352 26.61 -1.02 -30.72
C GLN A 352 27.07 0.40 -30.36
N ARG A 353 27.44 0.65 -29.10
CA ARG A 353 27.99 1.95 -28.67
C ARG A 353 29.37 2.19 -29.29
N GLN A 354 30.22 1.18 -29.38
CA GLN A 354 31.53 1.29 -30.03
C GLN A 354 31.38 1.58 -31.53
N ARG A 355 30.52 0.86 -32.25
CA ARG A 355 30.20 1.12 -33.66
C ARG A 355 29.66 2.54 -33.87
N ARG A 356 28.77 3.03 -32.99
CA ARG A 356 28.25 4.42 -33.03
C ARG A 356 29.30 5.49 -32.71
N ARG A 357 30.41 5.14 -32.04
CA ARG A 357 31.54 6.04 -31.74
C ARG A 357 32.61 6.03 -32.83
N GLN A 358 32.55 5.11 -33.79
CA GLN A 358 33.45 5.05 -34.94
C GLN A 358 32.96 5.75 -36.25
N PRO A 359 32.17 6.85 -36.27
CA PRO A 359 31.79 7.47 -37.54
C PRO A 359 32.79 8.56 -37.97
N GLN A 360 34.13 8.33 -37.96
CA GLN A 360 35.07 9.23 -38.69
C GLN A 360 36.54 8.76 -38.77
N GLN A 361 36.84 7.57 -39.32
CA GLN A 361 38.23 7.30 -39.75
C GLN A 361 38.42 6.41 -40.98
N GLN A 362 37.35 5.95 -41.65
CA GLN A 362 37.46 5.15 -42.88
C GLN A 362 36.57 5.69 -44.02
N ARG A 363 36.60 7.00 -44.26
CA ARG A 363 36.05 7.58 -45.50
C ARG A 363 37.13 8.09 -46.46
N ASN A 364 38.40 7.88 -46.13
CA ASN A 364 39.53 8.02 -47.04
C ASN A 364 40.34 6.73 -46.99
N GLN A 365 40.51 6.09 -48.17
CA GLN A 365 41.21 4.82 -48.42
C GLN A 365 40.38 3.55 -48.24
N LYS A 366 39.57 3.20 -49.25
CA LYS A 366 39.96 2.12 -50.17
C LYS A 366 39.05 2.08 -51.40
N SER A 367 39.59 2.65 -52.47
CA SER A 367 39.39 2.14 -53.82
C SER A 367 39.94 0.71 -53.92
N SER A 368 39.23 -0.15 -54.66
CA SER A 368 39.76 -1.32 -55.35
C SER A 368 40.34 -2.45 -54.48
N SER A 369 39.53 -3.48 -54.25
CA SER A 369 39.92 -4.89 -54.37
C SER A 369 38.68 -5.75 -54.21
N ASP A 370 38.31 -6.45 -55.27
CA ASP A 370 37.46 -7.64 -55.20
C ASP A 370 38.03 -8.61 -54.15
N GLY A 371 37.15 -9.18 -53.33
CA GLY A 371 37.53 -10.04 -52.21
C GLY A 371 36.28 -10.47 -51.45
N GLU A 372 35.70 -11.56 -51.95
CA GLU A 372 34.92 -12.61 -51.29
C GLU A 372 34.13 -12.25 -50.03
N ALA A 373 32.82 -12.49 -50.10
CA ALA A 373 31.87 -12.36 -49.02
C ALA A 373 32.24 -13.28 -47.84
N GLU A 374 32.92 -12.73 -46.83
CA GLU A 374 33.02 -13.29 -45.48
C GLU A 374 31.63 -13.22 -44.82
N ALA A 375 30.81 -14.22 -45.15
CA ALA A 375 29.47 -14.40 -44.61
C ALA A 375 29.44 -15.68 -43.76
N ASP A 376 30.13 -15.71 -42.60
CA ASP A 376 29.96 -16.85 -41.66
C ASP A 376 30.46 -16.60 -40.21
N SER A 377 29.98 -15.54 -39.53
CA SER A 377 30.17 -15.46 -38.05
C SER A 377 29.00 -14.87 -37.28
N ASP A 378 28.17 -14.05 -37.90
CA ASP A 378 27.00 -13.46 -37.25
C ASP A 378 25.81 -14.45 -37.12
N THR A 379 25.79 -15.54 -37.91
CA THR A 379 24.67 -16.51 -37.99
C THR A 379 24.66 -17.55 -36.88
N ASP A 380 25.81 -18.15 -36.56
CA ASP A 380 25.92 -19.13 -35.47
C ASP A 380 25.73 -18.48 -34.10
N PHE A 381 26.30 -17.28 -33.89
CA PHE A 381 26.20 -16.54 -32.64
C PHE A 381 24.78 -16.03 -32.33
N ASP A 382 24.00 -15.69 -33.36
CA ASP A 382 22.57 -15.34 -33.22
C ASP A 382 21.67 -16.56 -32.98
N SER A 383 22.15 -17.77 -33.27
CA SER A 383 21.42 -19.01 -32.98
C SER A 383 21.56 -19.43 -31.52
N ASP A 384 22.76 -19.29 -30.95
CA ASP A 384 23.05 -19.62 -29.54
C ASP A 384 22.23 -18.76 -28.57
N ILE A 385 22.13 -17.45 -28.83
CA ILE A 385 21.31 -16.57 -27.98
C ILE A 385 19.83 -16.91 -28.05
N LYS A 386 19.31 -17.36 -29.21
CA LYS A 386 17.91 -17.78 -29.31
C LYS A 386 17.66 -19.00 -28.43
N ASN A 387 18.61 -19.92 -28.37
CA ASN A 387 18.56 -21.08 -27.48
C ASN A 387 18.62 -20.66 -26.01
N ASP A 388 19.51 -19.74 -25.64
CA ASP A 388 19.59 -19.22 -24.26
C ASP A 388 18.31 -18.48 -23.84
N VAL A 389 17.73 -17.69 -24.76
CA VAL A 389 16.45 -17.02 -24.56
C VAL A 389 15.32 -18.04 -24.36
N ALA A 390 15.25 -19.07 -25.20
CA ALA A 390 14.27 -20.15 -25.04
C ALA A 390 14.47 -20.93 -23.74
N ALA A 391 15.72 -21.13 -23.31
CA ALA A 391 16.03 -21.80 -22.05
C ALA A 391 15.65 -20.95 -20.84
N LEU A 392 15.81 -19.62 -20.90
CA LEU A 392 15.29 -18.69 -19.90
C LEU A 392 13.76 -18.76 -19.85
N ASP A 393 13.10 -18.73 -21.00
CA ASP A 393 11.64 -18.80 -21.12
C ASP A 393 11.10 -20.09 -20.49
N GLN A 394 11.70 -21.25 -20.81
CA GLN A 394 11.34 -22.52 -20.20
C GLN A 394 11.61 -22.56 -18.68
N ALA A 395 12.70 -21.95 -18.20
CA ALA A 395 13.00 -21.86 -16.77
C ALA A 395 11.95 -21.01 -16.03
N VAL A 396 11.55 -19.87 -16.61
CA VAL A 396 10.50 -19.00 -16.08
C VAL A 396 9.17 -19.74 -16.01
N CYS A 397 8.79 -20.44 -17.08
CA CYS A 397 7.55 -21.23 -17.11
C CYS A 397 7.55 -22.31 -16.01
N ARG A 398 8.62 -23.11 -15.89
CA ARG A 398 8.75 -24.13 -14.84
C ARG A 398 8.64 -23.56 -13.43
N PHE A 399 9.28 -22.42 -13.17
CA PHE A 399 9.17 -21.74 -11.88
C PHE A 399 7.72 -21.28 -11.59
N CYS A 400 7.05 -20.66 -12.57
CA CYS A 400 5.65 -20.25 -12.45
C CYS A 400 4.73 -21.45 -12.18
N ILE A 401 4.88 -22.54 -12.93
CA ILE A 401 4.09 -23.76 -12.79
C ILE A 401 4.30 -24.41 -11.41
N SER A 402 5.55 -24.46 -10.91
CA SER A 402 5.83 -24.96 -9.56
C SER A 402 5.19 -24.10 -8.45
N SER A 403 4.99 -22.81 -8.71
CA SER A 403 4.27 -21.91 -7.80
C SER A 403 2.76 -22.17 -7.84
N ILE A 404 2.19 -22.50 -9.01
CA ILE A 404 0.75 -22.78 -9.18
C ILE A 404 0.39 -24.17 -8.63
N LYS A 405 1.19 -25.19 -8.93
CA LYS A 405 0.91 -26.61 -8.58
C LYS A 405 1.19 -26.94 -7.10
N GLN A 406 1.75 -26.02 -6.32
CA GLN A 406 2.06 -26.28 -4.92
C GLN A 406 0.79 -26.63 -4.14
N LYS A 407 0.78 -27.84 -3.56
CA LYS A 407 -0.30 -28.29 -2.68
C LYS A 407 -0.37 -27.42 -1.42
N LEU A 408 -1.53 -26.85 -1.17
CA LEU A 408 -1.77 -25.98 -0.02
C LEU A 408 -2.36 -26.78 1.14
N GLY A 409 -1.73 -26.66 2.31
CA GLY A 409 -2.34 -27.07 3.58
C GLY A 409 -2.99 -25.90 4.29
N ARG A 410 -3.15 -25.98 5.62
CA ARG A 410 -3.70 -24.88 6.45
C ARG A 410 -2.86 -23.58 6.46
N LYS A 411 -1.72 -23.54 5.78
CA LYS A 411 -0.78 -22.41 5.77
C LYS A 411 -0.60 -21.89 4.34
N GLN A 412 -1.62 -21.19 3.83
CA GLN A 412 -1.69 -20.72 2.44
C GLN A 412 -0.47 -19.88 2.00
N TYR A 413 0.06 -19.02 2.89
CA TYR A 413 1.21 -18.17 2.59
C TYR A 413 2.58 -18.86 2.64
N ARG A 414 2.60 -20.20 2.78
CA ARG A 414 3.79 -20.99 2.41
C ARG A 414 4.00 -21.05 0.90
N ASN A 415 2.99 -20.68 0.12
CA ASN A 415 3.10 -20.52 -1.30
C ASN A 415 3.64 -19.12 -1.64
N PRO A 416 4.73 -19.01 -2.42
CA PRO A 416 5.37 -17.73 -2.71
C PRO A 416 4.48 -16.79 -3.53
N LEU A 417 3.64 -17.33 -4.43
CA LEU A 417 2.68 -16.56 -5.21
C LEU A 417 1.58 -15.96 -4.30
N LEU A 418 1.01 -16.78 -3.40
CA LEU A 418 0.02 -16.29 -2.43
C LEU A 418 0.64 -15.34 -1.40
N HIS A 419 1.88 -15.58 -0.97
CA HIS A 419 2.64 -14.61 -0.18
C HIS A 419 2.72 -13.26 -0.90
N PHE A 420 3.05 -13.26 -2.19
CA PHE A 420 3.17 -12.03 -2.97
C PHE A 420 1.86 -11.26 -3.10
N THR A 421 0.70 -11.94 -3.12
CA THR A 421 -0.60 -11.23 -3.06
C THR A 421 -0.76 -10.36 -1.81
N ALA A 422 -0.17 -10.77 -0.67
CA ALA A 422 -0.15 -9.95 0.54
C ALA A 422 0.79 -8.74 0.39
N VAL A 423 1.92 -8.91 -0.29
CA VAL A 423 2.88 -7.84 -0.59
C VAL A 423 2.25 -6.79 -1.52
N LEU A 424 1.48 -7.21 -2.52
CA LEU A 424 0.71 -6.30 -3.39
C LEU A 424 -0.32 -5.47 -2.63
N GLY A 425 -0.74 -5.94 -1.45
CA GLY A 425 -1.61 -5.19 -0.55
C GLY A 425 -0.96 -3.97 0.09
N ILE A 426 0.35 -3.78 -0.04
CA ILE A 426 1.09 -2.68 0.59
C ILE A 426 1.36 -1.57 -0.45
N LYS A 427 0.96 -0.35 -0.13
CA LYS A 427 1.25 0.87 -0.91
C LYS A 427 2.63 1.45 -0.61
N GLU A 428 3.06 2.40 -1.45
CA GLU A 428 4.32 3.12 -1.28
C GLU A 428 4.41 3.88 0.05
N ASP A 429 3.29 4.41 0.55
CA ASP A 429 3.19 5.11 1.83
C ASP A 429 3.11 4.15 3.05
N GLY A 430 3.14 2.84 2.82
CA GLY A 430 3.00 1.81 3.85
C GLY A 430 1.56 1.55 4.30
N ASN A 431 0.56 2.19 3.67
CA ASN A 431 -0.84 1.88 3.93
C ASN A 431 -1.31 0.65 3.13
N TRP A 432 -2.41 0.06 3.57
CA TRP A 432 -3.04 -1.04 2.84
C TRP A 432 -3.79 -0.54 1.60
N VAL A 433 -3.74 -1.33 0.52
CA VAL A 433 -4.54 -1.13 -0.68
C VAL A 433 -6.02 -1.40 -0.38
N PRO A 434 -6.97 -0.57 -0.88
CA PRO A 434 -8.40 -0.77 -0.66
C PRO A 434 -8.91 -2.14 -1.13
N ALA A 435 -9.96 -2.64 -0.47
CA ALA A 435 -10.54 -3.96 -0.71
C ALA A 435 -10.87 -4.22 -2.20
N HIS A 436 -11.47 -3.23 -2.88
CA HIS A 436 -11.93 -3.36 -4.27
C HIS A 436 -10.79 -3.54 -5.29
N SER A 437 -9.56 -3.13 -4.96
CA SER A 437 -8.43 -3.29 -5.88
C SER A 437 -7.92 -4.74 -5.92
N HIS A 438 -8.18 -5.55 -4.89
CA HIS A 438 -7.66 -6.92 -4.80
C HIS A 438 -8.32 -7.88 -5.77
N THR A 439 -9.61 -7.70 -6.05
CA THR A 439 -10.33 -8.47 -7.07
C THR A 439 -9.61 -8.42 -8.41
N ARG A 440 -9.06 -7.25 -8.75
CA ARG A 440 -8.31 -7.07 -9.99
C ARG A 440 -6.98 -7.84 -9.98
N PHE A 441 -6.19 -7.74 -8.91
CA PHE A 441 -4.91 -8.46 -8.81
C PHE A 441 -5.12 -9.97 -8.93
N LEU A 442 -6.10 -10.50 -8.19
CA LEU A 442 -6.42 -11.93 -8.21
C LEU A 442 -6.95 -12.39 -9.58
N ALA A 443 -7.73 -11.55 -10.27
CA ALA A 443 -8.17 -11.84 -11.63
C ALA A 443 -6.98 -11.96 -12.60
N GLY A 444 -5.97 -11.10 -12.47
CA GLY A 444 -4.72 -11.19 -13.23
C GLY A 444 -3.96 -12.48 -12.94
N PHE A 445 -3.80 -12.81 -11.65
CA PHE A 445 -3.14 -14.06 -11.26
C PHE A 445 -3.82 -15.30 -11.81
N LEU A 446 -5.15 -15.38 -11.66
CA LEU A 446 -5.95 -16.51 -12.13
C LEU A 446 -5.94 -16.63 -13.66
N TRP A 447 -6.06 -15.51 -14.38
CA TRP A 447 -6.10 -15.54 -15.83
C TRP A 447 -4.76 -15.97 -16.42
N CYS A 448 -3.65 -15.32 -16.05
CA CYS A 448 -2.32 -15.72 -16.50
C CYS A 448 -1.97 -17.15 -16.02
N GLY A 449 -2.36 -17.51 -14.78
CA GLY A 449 -2.13 -18.86 -14.26
C GLY A 449 -2.83 -19.94 -15.09
N ARG A 450 -4.05 -19.68 -15.57
CA ARG A 450 -4.76 -20.60 -16.48
C ARG A 450 -4.07 -20.72 -17.84
N VAL A 451 -3.60 -19.60 -18.41
CA VAL A 451 -2.84 -19.62 -19.68
C VAL A 451 -1.56 -20.44 -19.53
N LEU A 452 -0.79 -20.24 -18.45
CA LEU A 452 0.43 -20.99 -18.19
C LEU A 452 0.14 -22.48 -17.97
N MET A 453 -0.90 -22.82 -17.19
CA MET A 453 -1.29 -24.21 -16.99
C MET A 453 -1.71 -24.88 -18.30
N LEU A 454 -2.41 -24.16 -19.19
CA LEU A 454 -2.73 -24.67 -20.52
C LEU A 454 -1.46 -24.95 -21.31
N GLU A 455 -0.51 -24.01 -21.34
CA GLU A 455 0.76 -24.22 -22.02
C GLU A 455 1.51 -25.43 -21.47
N HIS A 456 1.57 -25.59 -20.15
CA HIS A 456 2.24 -26.73 -19.52
C HIS A 456 1.58 -28.09 -19.83
N PHE A 457 0.26 -28.16 -19.92
CA PHE A 457 -0.42 -29.44 -20.18
C PHE A 457 -0.25 -29.96 -21.61
N PHE A 458 0.06 -29.07 -22.55
CA PHE A 458 0.20 -29.39 -23.97
C PHE A 458 1.65 -29.16 -24.44
N GLU A 459 2.62 -29.08 -23.54
CA GLU A 459 4.02 -28.76 -23.90
C GLU A 459 4.62 -29.75 -24.91
N ASP A 460 4.12 -30.99 -24.92
CA ASP A 460 4.52 -32.06 -25.84
C ASP A 460 3.67 -32.12 -27.13
N ASP A 461 2.59 -31.36 -27.23
CA ASP A 461 1.67 -31.32 -28.37
C ASP A 461 1.82 -29.96 -29.12
N PRO A 462 2.53 -29.93 -30.26
CA PRO A 462 2.86 -28.70 -30.98
C PRO A 462 1.66 -27.96 -31.60
#